data_AF-A0A7I7M9J7-F1
#
_entry.id   AF-A0A7I7M9J7-F1
#
_cell.length_a   1.000
_cell.length_b   1.000
_cell.length_c   1.000
_cell.angle_alpha   90.00
_cell.angle_beta   90.00
_cell.angle_gamma   90.00
#
_symmetry.space_group_name_H-M   'P 1'
#
loop_
_entity.id
_entity.type
_entity.pdbx_description
1 polymer ?
#
loop_
_entity_poly.entity_id
_entity_poly.type
_entity_poly.pdbx_seq_one_letter_code
_entity_poly.pdbx_strand_id
1 'polypeptide(L)'
;MSPGGVTTKVGAPAESTEDDYFQACRAARTWMDQQGGDPKTQIEPYLKTLQSAPTVGPGDFDKRWSELSAGQQSAVIVAVEAAADALCG
;
A
#
# COMPACT_ATOMS: atom_id res chain seq x y z
N MET A 1 0.54 -12.59 7.00
CA MET A 1 1.89 -12.04 6.75
C MET A 1 2.58 -12.90 5.71
N SER A 2 3.41 -12.30 4.86
CA SER A 2 4.28 -12.98 3.91
C SER A 2 5.47 -13.66 4.61
N PRO A 3 6.27 -14.50 3.90
CA PRO A 3 7.51 -15.06 4.44
C PRO A 3 8.51 -14.00 4.93
N GLY A 4 8.49 -12.79 4.36
CA GLY A 4 9.31 -11.65 4.78
C GLY A 4 8.80 -10.90 6.02
N GLY A 5 7.71 -11.38 6.65
CA GLY A 5 7.09 -10.74 7.81
C GLY A 5 6.23 -9.53 7.49
N VAL A 6 5.92 -9.30 6.20
CA VAL A 6 5.14 -8.14 5.75
C VAL A 6 3.65 -8.49 5.78
N THR A 7 2.83 -7.58 6.27
CA THR A 7 1.37 -7.72 6.20
C THR A 7 0.92 -7.44 4.78
N THR A 8 0.63 -8.49 4.02
CA THR A 8 0.15 -8.42 2.63
C THR A 8 -1.34 -8.75 2.50
N LYS A 9 -2.01 -9.05 3.61
CA LYS A 9 -3.46 -9.28 3.68
C LYS A 9 -3.95 -9.04 5.10
N VAL A 10 -5.10 -8.38 5.23
CA VAL A 10 -5.81 -8.17 6.50
C VAL A 10 -7.22 -8.72 6.38
N GLY A 11 -7.74 -9.35 7.44
CA GLY A 11 -9.04 -10.02 7.47
C GLY A 11 -10.24 -9.07 7.66
N ALA A 12 -10.14 -7.83 7.21
CA ALA A 12 -11.17 -6.81 7.31
C ALA A 12 -11.50 -6.26 5.91
N PRO A 13 -12.74 -5.81 5.64
CA PRO A 13 -13.05 -5.10 4.39
C PRO A 13 -12.18 -3.85 4.26
N ALA A 14 -11.83 -3.47 3.02
CA ALA A 14 -11.10 -2.24 2.77
C ALA A 14 -11.98 -1.02 3.12
N GLU A 15 -11.44 -0.11 3.93
CA GLU A 15 -12.09 1.12 4.36
C GLU A 15 -11.21 2.31 4.00
N SER A 16 -11.65 3.09 3.01
CA SER A 16 -10.98 4.31 2.56
C SER A 16 -12.01 5.29 2.00
N THR A 17 -11.68 6.58 2.02
CA THR A 17 -12.30 7.49 1.07
C THR A 17 -11.79 7.19 -0.34
N GLU A 18 -12.49 7.71 -1.35
CA GLU A 18 -12.06 7.61 -2.75
C GLU A 18 -10.72 8.32 -2.97
N ASP A 19 -10.55 9.51 -2.40
CA ASP A 19 -9.31 10.28 -2.47
C ASP A 19 -8.13 9.54 -1.83
N ASP A 20 -8.33 8.97 -0.64
CA ASP A 20 -7.25 8.22 0.02
C ASP A 20 -6.80 7.02 -0.82
N TYR A 21 -7.76 6.28 -1.39
CA TYR A 21 -7.48 5.16 -2.28
C TYR A 21 -6.65 5.61 -3.48
N PHE A 22 -7.05 6.69 -4.16
CA PHE A 22 -6.31 7.19 -5.32
C PHE A 22 -4.91 7.68 -4.96
N GLN A 23 -4.73 8.37 -3.83
CA GLN A 23 -3.41 8.80 -3.38
C GLN A 23 -2.50 7.60 -3.08
N ALA A 24 -3.01 6.60 -2.34
CA ALA A 24 -2.27 5.38 -2.02
C ALA A 24 -1.86 4.61 -3.28
N CYS A 25 -2.79 4.43 -4.23
CA CYS A 25 -2.51 3.72 -5.46
C CYS A 25 -1.44 4.45 -6.30
N ARG A 26 -1.59 5.76 -6.51
CA ARG A 26 -0.63 6.53 -7.31
C ARG A 26 0.75 6.62 -6.68
N ALA A 27 0.83 6.73 -5.35
CA ALA A 27 2.10 6.71 -4.63
C ALA A 27 2.81 5.37 -4.81
N ALA A 28 2.08 4.26 -4.63
CA ALA A 28 2.61 2.91 -4.87
C ALA A 28 3.07 2.74 -6.32
N ARG A 29 2.26 3.18 -7.29
CA ARG A 29 2.59 3.10 -8.71
C ARG A 29 3.86 3.87 -9.04
N THR A 30 3.96 5.11 -8.56
CA THR A 30 5.12 5.97 -8.76
C THR A 30 6.38 5.33 -8.19
N TRP A 31 6.29 4.76 -6.98
CA TRP A 31 7.41 4.05 -6.38
C TRP A 31 7.81 2.82 -7.21
N MET A 32 6.83 2.04 -7.68
CA MET A 32 7.10 0.85 -8.49
C MET A 32 7.77 1.18 -9.83
N ASP A 33 7.28 2.22 -10.50
CA ASP A 33 7.86 2.71 -11.75
C ASP A 33 9.32 3.17 -11.55
N GLN A 34 9.66 3.73 -10.38
CA GLN A 34 11.04 4.09 -10.03
C GLN A 34 11.96 2.88 -9.80
N GLN A 35 11.44 1.78 -9.26
CA GLN A 35 12.22 0.55 -9.09
C GLN A 35 12.49 -0.15 -10.44
N GLY A 36 11.52 -0.07 -11.36
CA GLY A 36 11.56 -0.75 -12.66
C GLY A 36 11.46 -2.28 -12.56
N GLY A 37 11.22 -2.94 -13.70
CA GLY A 37 10.94 -4.39 -13.73
C GLY A 37 9.45 -4.70 -13.54
N ASP A 38 9.13 -5.89 -13.03
CA ASP A 38 7.74 -6.35 -12.85
C ASP A 38 7.10 -5.78 -11.57
N PRO A 39 6.08 -4.91 -11.66
CA PRO A 39 5.41 -4.32 -10.50
C PRO A 39 4.81 -5.35 -9.54
N LYS A 40 4.43 -6.54 -10.01
CA LYS A 40 3.85 -7.57 -9.14
C LYS A 40 4.86 -8.11 -8.14
N THR A 41 6.14 -8.16 -8.52
CA THR A 41 7.22 -8.57 -7.61
C THR A 41 7.54 -7.52 -6.54
N GLN A 42 6.99 -6.31 -6.68
CA GLN A 42 7.32 -5.15 -5.86
C GLN A 42 6.26 -4.82 -4.80
N ILE A 43 5.10 -5.50 -4.81
CA ILE A 43 4.03 -5.33 -3.81
C ILE A 43 4.56 -5.52 -2.39
N GLU A 44 5.20 -6.66 -2.12
CA GLU A 44 5.73 -6.95 -0.78
C GLU A 44 6.87 -5.99 -0.38
N PRO A 45 7.87 -5.68 -1.23
CA PRO A 45 8.85 -4.64 -0.98
C PRO A 45 8.25 -3.28 -0.61
N TYR A 46 7.25 -2.80 -1.35
CA TYR A 46 6.61 -1.51 -1.06
C TYR A 46 5.82 -1.55 0.25
N LEU A 47 5.03 -2.59 0.49
CA LEU A 47 4.30 -2.73 1.76
C LEU A 47 5.26 -2.79 2.95
N LYS A 48 6.45 -3.36 2.77
CA LYS A 48 7.51 -3.34 3.79
C LYS A 48 7.98 -1.93 4.10
N THR A 49 8.14 -1.06 3.10
CA THR A 49 8.56 0.33 3.35
C THR A 49 7.50 1.06 4.17
N LEU A 50 6.22 0.90 3.86
CA LEU A 50 5.12 1.54 4.61
C LEU A 50 5.03 1.02 6.06
N GLN A 51 5.19 -0.30 6.24
CA GLN A 51 5.10 -0.95 7.56
C GLN A 51 6.27 -0.64 8.49
N SER A 52 7.41 -0.24 7.93
CA SER A 52 8.61 0.11 8.69
C SER A 52 8.90 1.61 8.73
N ALA A 53 8.11 2.42 8.01
CA ALA A 53 8.35 3.85 7.90
C ALA A 53 8.23 4.54 9.28
N PRO A 54 9.25 5.30 9.71
CA PRO A 54 9.18 6.07 10.95
C PRO A 54 8.33 7.34 10.80
N THR A 55 8.01 7.71 9.56
CA THR A 55 7.30 8.94 9.19
C THR A 55 6.19 8.62 8.22
N VAL A 56 5.12 9.41 8.26
CA VAL A 56 3.99 9.33 7.35
C VAL A 56 4.39 9.83 5.97
N GLY A 57 4.09 9.07 4.92
CA GLY A 57 4.28 9.46 3.53
C GLY A 57 2.96 9.61 2.75
N PRO A 58 3.03 10.16 1.52
CA PRO A 58 1.90 10.09 0.60
C PRO A 58 1.57 8.63 0.32
N GLY A 59 0.33 8.23 0.61
CA GLY A 59 -0.17 6.86 0.45
C GLY A 59 -0.44 6.10 1.75
N ASP A 60 -0.20 6.73 2.90
CA ASP A 60 -0.39 6.13 4.22
C ASP A 60 -1.58 6.76 4.98
N PHE A 61 -2.52 7.40 4.26
CA PHE A 61 -3.72 8.00 4.86
C PHE A 61 -3.42 9.02 5.97
N ASP A 62 -2.30 9.74 5.82
CA ASP A 62 -1.74 10.66 6.81
C ASP A 62 -1.44 10.04 8.20
N LYS A 63 -1.30 8.72 8.27
CA LYS A 63 -1.06 7.96 9.50
C LYS A 63 0.09 6.97 9.32
N ARG A 64 0.74 6.57 10.42
CA ARG A 64 1.67 5.44 10.35
C ARG A 64 0.90 4.14 10.19
N TRP A 65 1.51 3.14 9.59
CA TRP A 65 0.89 1.80 9.47
C TRP A 65 0.33 1.26 10.79
N SER A 66 1.05 1.47 11.90
CA SER A 66 0.65 1.03 13.25
C SER A 66 -0.56 1.77 13.82
N GLU A 67 -0.96 2.89 13.21
CA GLU A 67 -2.07 3.76 13.63
C GLU A 67 -3.31 3.58 12.74
N LEU A 68 -3.19 2.83 11.65
CA LEU A 68 -4.29 2.50 10.75
C LEU A 68 -5.24 1.49 11.42
N SER A 69 -6.55 1.64 11.17
CA SER A 69 -7.50 0.57 11.46
C SER A 69 -7.21 -0.66 10.58
N ALA A 70 -7.75 -1.82 10.94
CA ALA A 70 -7.66 -3.01 10.09
C ALA A 70 -8.24 -2.76 8.69
N GLY A 71 -9.34 -2.02 8.58
CA GLY A 71 -9.95 -1.66 7.30
C GLY A 71 -9.09 -0.71 6.47
N GLN A 72 -8.43 0.25 7.10
CA GLN A 72 -7.48 1.13 6.43
C GLN A 72 -6.23 0.38 5.94
N GLN A 73 -5.69 -0.56 6.74
CA GLN A 73 -4.60 -1.43 6.30
C GLN A 73 -5.01 -2.29 5.10
N SER A 74 -6.23 -2.84 5.11
CA SER A 74 -6.79 -3.54 3.94
C SER A 74 -6.86 -2.61 2.72
N ALA A 75 -7.30 -1.36 2.88
CA ALA A 75 -7.38 -0.41 1.78
C ALA A 75 -6.02 -0.04 1.18
N VAL A 76 -4.98 0.16 2.01
CA VAL A 76 -3.60 0.35 1.54
C VAL A 76 -3.17 -0.85 0.68
N ILE A 77 -3.37 -2.08 1.17
CA ILE A 77 -2.97 -3.30 0.46
C ILE A 77 -3.68 -3.39 -0.90
N VAL A 78 -5.00 -3.17 -0.94
CA VAL A 78 -5.79 -3.17 -2.18
C VAL A 78 -5.29 -2.11 -3.16
N ALA A 79 -4.99 -0.90 -2.69
CA ALA A 79 -4.44 0.17 -3.53
C ALA A 79 -3.07 -0.19 -4.10
N VAL A 80 -2.21 -0.87 -3.33
CA VAL A 80 -0.89 -1.35 -3.79
C VAL A 80 -1.04 -2.47 -4.84
N GLU A 81 -1.98 -3.38 -4.64
CA GLU A 81 -2.30 -4.44 -5.63
C GLU A 81 -2.78 -3.82 -6.95
N ALA A 82 -3.69 -2.85 -6.87
CA ALA A 82 -4.21 -2.11 -8.03
C ALA A 82 -3.10 -1.31 -8.74
N ALA A 83 -2.16 -0.72 -7.99
CA ALA A 83 -1.01 -0.03 -8.57
C ALA A 83 -0.13 -0.95 -9.41
N ALA A 84 0.12 -2.17 -8.91
CA ALA A 84 0.85 -3.19 -9.65
C ALA A 84 0.11 -3.64 -10.92
N ASP A 85 -1.23 -3.59 -10.94
CA ASP A 85 -2.06 -3.83 -12.13
C ASP A 85 -2.24 -2.61 -13.05
N ALA A 86 -1.66 -1.46 -12.70
CA ALA A 86 -1.88 -0.18 -13.40
C ALA A 86 -3.33 0.32 -13.38
N LEU A 87 -4.07 0.07 -12.29
CA LEU A 87 -5.49 0.39 -12.11
C LEU A 87 -5.73 1.56 -11.13
N CYS A 88 -4.86 2.57 -11.13
CA CYS A 88 -4.97 3.74 -10.22
C CYS A 88 -5.86 4.88 -10.75
N GLY A 89 -6.81 4.57 -11.64
CA GLY A 89 -7.66 5.56 -12.33
C GLY A 89 -9.14 5.19 -12.29
#